data_AF-A0A437SUR2-F1
#
_entry.id   AF-A0A437SUR2-F1
#
_cell.length_a   1.000
_cell.length_b   1.000
_cell.length_c   1.000
_cell.angle_alpha   90.00
_cell.angle_beta   90.00
_cell.angle_gamma   90.00
#
_symmetry.space_group_name_H-M   'P 1'
#
loop_
_entity.id
_entity.type
_entity.pdbx_description
1 polymer ?
#
loop_
_entity_poly.entity_id
_entity_poly.type
_entity_poly.pdbx_seq_one_letter_code
_entity_poly.pdbx_strand_id
1 'polypeptide(L)'
;MMLTANEDYPSKNLHTTFSLFNLKDEKEREVYGFLQEFQKMTLNEKILHPFNALAHLDQLYLSFISRRGRQLAKDLIFNQQLSKKIFDYLLQLTRSYLKQNGAIINEEKIYRNWHLLTSLSLPVISKAIPFKEEIVEKQINNFLESPF
;
A
#
# COMPACT_ATOMS: atom_id res chain seq x y z
N MET A 1 -33.11 -12.73 22.31
CA MET A 1 -32.47 -13.84 21.57
C MET A 1 -31.03 -13.43 21.33
N MET A 2 -30.08 -14.04 22.04
CA MET A 2 -28.64 -13.87 21.81
C MET A 2 -28.11 -15.10 21.04
N LEU A 3 -26.92 -14.93 20.45
CA LEU A 3 -26.09 -15.87 19.67
C LEU A 3 -26.36 -15.78 18.14
N THR A 4 -25.38 -15.58 17.26
CA THR A 4 -23.95 -15.88 17.32
C THR A 4 -23.10 -14.81 16.61
N ALA A 5 -21.97 -14.44 17.22
CA ALA A 5 -20.85 -13.81 16.52
C ALA A 5 -20.33 -14.79 15.46
N ASN A 6 -20.37 -14.39 14.19
CA ASN A 6 -19.61 -15.08 13.14
C ASN A 6 -18.15 -14.66 13.27
N GLU A 7 -17.45 -15.36 14.16
CA GLU A 7 -16.01 -15.54 14.11
C GLU A 7 -15.69 -16.44 12.91
N ASP A 8 -15.21 -15.86 11.80
CA ASP A 8 -14.06 -16.35 11.01
C ASP A 8 -13.91 -15.56 9.68
N TYR A 9 -12.71 -15.04 9.44
CA TYR A 9 -12.15 -14.47 8.18
C TYR A 9 -12.32 -12.97 7.85
N PRO A 10 -11.22 -12.30 7.38
CA PRO A 10 -10.16 -12.83 6.51
C PRO A 10 -8.74 -12.88 7.13
N SER A 11 -8.45 -13.82 8.02
CA SER A 11 -7.07 -14.12 8.46
C SER A 11 -6.33 -15.13 7.55
N LYS A 12 -7.02 -16.04 6.83
CA LYS A 12 -6.38 -17.15 6.09
C LYS A 12 -5.67 -16.71 4.81
N ASN A 13 -6.06 -15.59 4.18
CA ASN A 13 -5.43 -15.13 2.94
C ASN A 13 -4.26 -14.15 3.16
N LEU A 14 -3.98 -13.75 4.39
CA LEU A 14 -2.82 -12.90 4.71
C LEU A 14 -1.60 -13.72 5.16
N HIS A 15 -1.78 -15.00 5.52
CA HIS A 15 -0.66 -15.88 5.86
C HIS A 15 0.32 -16.07 4.69
N THR A 16 -0.11 -15.87 3.44
CA THR A 16 0.72 -15.88 2.23
C THR A 16 1.61 -14.64 2.06
N THR A 17 1.45 -13.58 2.87
CA THR A 17 2.32 -12.40 2.76
C THR A 17 3.67 -12.58 3.47
N PHE A 18 3.76 -13.48 4.45
CA PHE A 18 5.02 -13.81 5.12
C PHE A 18 6.05 -14.41 4.16
N SER A 19 5.63 -15.14 3.11
CA SER A 19 6.56 -15.78 2.18
C SER A 19 7.24 -14.81 1.20
N LEU A 20 6.79 -13.56 1.12
CA LEU A 20 7.39 -12.57 0.21
C LEU A 20 8.68 -11.95 0.78
N PHE A 21 8.86 -11.98 2.12
CA PHE A 21 9.96 -11.31 2.79
C PHE A 21 10.89 -12.30 3.50
N ASN A 22 12.19 -12.17 3.28
CA ASN A 22 13.21 -12.86 4.04
C ASN A 22 13.46 -12.12 5.35
N LEU A 23 12.79 -12.53 6.42
CA LEU A 23 12.89 -11.86 7.73
C LEU A 23 14.27 -11.98 8.41
N LYS A 24 15.21 -12.74 7.84
CA LYS A 24 16.62 -12.74 8.29
C LYS A 24 17.38 -11.50 7.80
N ASP A 25 16.92 -10.88 6.71
CA ASP A 25 17.42 -9.59 6.26
C ASP A 25 16.80 -8.46 7.09
N GLU A 26 17.65 -7.61 7.66
CA GLU A 26 17.22 -6.53 8.55
C GLU A 26 16.34 -5.50 7.83
N LYS A 27 16.66 -5.20 6.56
CA LYS A 27 15.93 -4.21 5.78
C LYS A 27 14.56 -4.73 5.36
N GLU A 28 14.47 -5.98 4.93
CA GLU A 28 13.19 -6.63 4.65
C GLU A 28 12.31 -6.74 5.89
N ARG A 29 12.91 -6.99 7.07
CA ARG A 29 12.19 -7.03 8.34
C ARG A 29 11.62 -5.67 8.72
N GLU A 30 12.40 -4.59 8.57
CA GLU A 30 11.96 -3.22 8.83
C GLU A 30 10.77 -2.83 7.94
N VAL A 31 10.90 -3.06 6.63
CA VAL A 31 9.82 -2.79 5.64
C VAL A 31 8.58 -3.60 5.96
N TYR A 32 8.74 -4.88 6.29
CA TYR A 32 7.64 -5.74 6.67
C TYR A 32 6.93 -5.23 7.94
N GLY A 33 7.67 -4.69 8.91
CA GLY A 33 7.10 -4.04 10.09
C GLY A 33 6.16 -2.89 9.74
N PHE A 34 6.57 -1.98 8.85
CA PHE A 34 5.70 -0.89 8.37
C PHE A 34 4.47 -1.39 7.62
N LEU A 35 4.62 -2.43 6.80
CA LEU A 35 3.51 -3.07 6.09
C LEU A 35 2.49 -3.68 7.07
N GLN A 36 2.96 -4.34 8.12
CA GLN A 36 2.09 -4.88 9.17
C GLN A 36 1.38 -3.79 9.96
N GLU A 37 2.04 -2.67 10.26
CA GLU A 37 1.38 -1.53 10.90
C GLU A 37 0.28 -0.94 10.03
N PHE A 38 0.57 -0.75 8.74
CA PHE A 38 -0.42 -0.25 7.79
C PHE A 38 -1.59 -1.22 7.61
N GLN A 39 -1.32 -2.53 7.53
CA GLN A 39 -2.35 -3.57 7.50
C GLN A 39 -3.26 -3.49 8.74
N LYS A 40 -2.69 -3.43 9.94
CA LYS A 40 -3.46 -3.35 11.19
C LYS A 40 -4.34 -2.11 11.21
N MET A 41 -3.80 -0.96 10.82
CA MET A 41 -4.57 0.28 10.69
C MET A 41 -5.72 0.10 9.69
N THR A 42 -5.45 -0.46 8.52
CA THR A 42 -6.41 -0.61 7.42
C THR A 42 -7.55 -1.57 7.75
N LEU A 43 -7.24 -2.77 8.26
CA LEU A 43 -8.25 -3.81 8.49
C LEU A 43 -9.11 -3.56 9.74
N ASN A 44 -8.67 -2.68 10.65
CA ASN A 44 -9.46 -2.25 11.79
C ASN A 44 -10.50 -1.18 11.43
N GLU A 45 -10.36 -0.52 10.27
CA GLU A 45 -11.34 0.45 9.80
C GLU A 45 -12.57 -0.26 9.22
N LYS A 46 -13.75 0.21 9.63
CA LYS A 46 -15.03 -0.18 9.03
C LYS A 46 -15.66 1.04 8.40
N ILE A 47 -15.90 0.98 7.10
CA ILE A 47 -16.60 2.04 6.40
C ILE A 47 -18.11 1.81 6.54
N LEU A 48 -18.84 2.83 6.98
CA LEU A 48 -20.30 2.87 6.86
C LEU A 48 -20.68 3.25 5.44
N HIS A 49 -21.51 2.46 4.75
CA HIS A 49 -22.03 2.87 3.43
C HIS A 49 -22.66 4.28 3.50
N PRO A 50 -22.51 5.13 2.45
CA PRO A 50 -22.19 4.79 1.06
C PRO A 50 -20.76 5.17 0.59
N PHE A 51 -19.73 5.18 1.45
CA PHE A 51 -18.41 5.65 1.01
C PHE A 51 -17.67 4.68 0.06
N ASN A 52 -16.87 5.24 -0.85
CA ASN A 52 -16.01 4.50 -1.76
C ASN A 52 -14.81 3.90 -1.01
N ALA A 53 -14.79 2.57 -0.87
CA ALA A 53 -13.77 1.88 -0.09
C ALA A 53 -12.34 2.06 -0.64
N LEU A 54 -12.16 2.15 -1.95
CA LEU A 54 -10.83 2.37 -2.53
C LEU A 54 -10.31 3.77 -2.18
N ALA A 55 -11.15 4.80 -2.35
CA ALA A 55 -10.79 6.17 -2.00
C ALA A 55 -10.48 6.34 -0.51
N HIS A 56 -11.17 5.60 0.37
CA HIS A 56 -10.85 5.59 1.79
C HIS A 56 -9.48 4.95 2.06
N LEU A 57 -9.16 3.83 1.41
CA LEU A 57 -7.85 3.19 1.52
C LEU A 57 -6.73 4.15 1.08
N ASP A 58 -6.94 4.91 0.03
CA ASP A 58 -6.01 5.94 -0.45
C ASP A 58 -5.71 6.97 0.63
N GLN A 59 -6.75 7.46 1.30
CA GLN A 59 -6.62 8.41 2.42
C GLN A 59 -5.86 7.80 3.60
N LEU A 60 -6.17 6.55 3.96
CA LEU A 60 -5.47 5.83 5.03
C LEU A 60 -3.98 5.69 4.71
N TYR A 61 -3.65 5.33 3.48
CA TYR A 61 -2.27 5.20 3.03
C TYR A 61 -1.52 6.54 3.06
N LEU A 62 -2.08 7.60 2.46
CA LEU A 62 -1.47 8.94 2.45
C LEU A 62 -1.29 9.48 3.88
N SER A 63 -2.27 9.27 4.76
CA SER A 63 -2.20 9.61 6.18
C SER A 63 -1.08 8.82 6.89
N PHE A 64 -0.98 7.51 6.63
CA PHE A 64 0.05 6.66 7.19
C PHE A 64 1.46 7.14 6.80
N ILE A 65 1.73 7.37 5.51
CA ILE A 65 3.05 7.76 5.02
C ILE A 65 3.43 9.19 5.41
N SER A 66 2.46 10.09 5.60
CA SER A 66 2.75 11.46 6.06
C SER A 66 3.22 11.54 7.52
N ARG A 67 2.85 10.55 8.35
CA ARG A 67 3.13 10.53 9.79
C ARG A 67 4.30 9.62 10.15
N ARG A 68 4.18 8.33 9.83
CA ARG A 68 5.09 7.27 10.31
C ARG A 68 5.64 6.36 9.20
N GLY A 69 4.91 6.22 8.10
CA GLY A 69 5.23 5.32 6.99
C GLY A 69 6.17 5.90 5.92
N ARG A 70 6.89 6.99 6.19
CA ARG A 70 7.75 7.64 5.17
C ARG A 70 8.79 6.69 4.57
N GLN A 71 9.39 5.85 5.41
CA GLN A 71 10.40 4.89 4.98
C GLN A 71 9.80 3.80 4.06
N LEU A 72 8.57 3.34 4.33
CA LEU A 72 7.86 2.42 3.45
C LEU A 72 7.65 3.01 2.06
N ALA A 73 7.17 4.26 1.97
CA ALA A 73 6.99 4.94 0.69
C ALA A 73 8.33 5.17 -0.04
N LYS A 74 9.39 5.53 0.70
CA LYS A 74 10.74 5.66 0.14
C LYS A 74 11.24 4.32 -0.43
N ASP A 75 11.08 3.23 0.29
CA ASP A 75 11.48 1.90 -0.19
C ASP A 75 10.61 1.45 -1.38
N LEU A 76 9.31 1.74 -1.37
CA LEU A 76 8.43 1.48 -2.51
C LEU A 76 8.87 2.21 -3.79
N ILE A 77 9.27 3.49 -3.66
CA ILE A 77 9.62 4.34 -4.81
C ILE A 77 11.06 4.08 -5.29
N PHE A 78 12.02 4.01 -4.38
CA PHE A 78 13.44 4.08 -4.71
C PHE A 78 14.20 2.76 -4.54
N ASN A 79 13.68 1.79 -3.78
CA ASN A 79 14.37 0.53 -3.54
C ASN A 79 13.89 -0.53 -4.54
N GLN A 80 14.62 -0.67 -5.65
CA GLN A 80 14.29 -1.61 -6.73
C GLN A 80 14.16 -3.08 -6.29
N GLN A 81 14.89 -3.48 -5.25
CA GLN A 81 14.84 -4.86 -4.75
C GLN A 81 13.55 -5.14 -3.96
N LEU A 82 13.02 -4.14 -3.26
CA LEU A 82 11.87 -4.28 -2.37
C LEU A 82 10.57 -3.76 -2.97
N SER A 83 10.63 -2.84 -3.93
CA SER A 83 9.47 -2.17 -4.51
C SER A 83 8.40 -3.16 -4.97
N LYS A 84 8.79 -4.21 -5.70
CA LYS A 84 7.86 -5.24 -6.18
C LYS A 84 7.20 -5.99 -5.01
N LYS A 85 7.97 -6.41 -4.01
CA LYS A 85 7.44 -7.13 -2.83
C LYS A 85 6.45 -6.27 -2.05
N ILE A 86 6.79 -4.99 -1.86
CA ILE A 86 5.93 -4.01 -1.19
C ILE A 86 4.65 -3.81 -2.00
N PHE A 87 4.76 -3.59 -3.31
CA PHE A 87 3.62 -3.37 -4.19
C PHE A 87 2.67 -4.58 -4.21
N ASP A 88 3.21 -5.80 -4.35
CA ASP A 88 2.42 -7.03 -4.33
C ASP A 88 1.69 -7.22 -2.99
N TYR A 89 2.33 -6.87 -1.87
CA TYR A 89 1.70 -6.87 -0.55
C TYR A 89 0.53 -5.85 -0.49
N LEU A 90 0.75 -4.63 -0.96
CA LEU A 90 -0.26 -3.56 -0.96
C LEU A 90 -1.47 -3.92 -1.85
N LEU A 91 -1.25 -4.58 -2.99
CA LEU A 91 -2.33 -5.13 -3.82
C LEU A 91 -3.16 -6.17 -3.05
N GLN A 92 -2.50 -7.12 -2.37
CA GLN A 92 -3.20 -8.13 -1.57
C GLN A 92 -4.00 -7.50 -0.42
N LEU A 93 -3.39 -6.57 0.31
CA LEU A 93 -4.07 -5.82 1.37
C LEU A 93 -5.30 -5.08 0.84
N THR A 94 -5.19 -4.46 -0.33
CA THR A 94 -6.31 -3.76 -0.99
C THR A 94 -7.46 -4.72 -1.29
N ARG A 95 -7.17 -5.90 -1.85
CA ARG A 95 -8.19 -6.93 -2.11
C ARG A 95 -8.89 -7.36 -0.83
N SER A 96 -8.13 -7.62 0.24
CA SER A 96 -8.69 -8.00 1.54
C SER A 96 -9.59 -6.90 2.12
N TYR A 97 -9.12 -5.66 2.06
CA TYR A 97 -9.86 -4.50 2.56
C TYR A 97 -11.16 -4.25 1.78
N LEU A 98 -11.11 -4.28 0.45
CA LEU A 98 -12.28 -4.10 -0.40
C LEU A 98 -13.31 -5.22 -0.16
N LYS A 99 -12.86 -6.47 -0.05
CA LYS A 99 -13.73 -7.61 0.26
C LYS A 99 -14.42 -7.46 1.63
N GLN A 100 -13.67 -7.05 2.65
CA GLN A 100 -14.20 -6.82 4.00
C GLN A 100 -15.28 -5.72 4.01
N ASN A 101 -15.16 -4.72 3.13
CA ASN A 101 -16.10 -3.61 3.02
C ASN A 101 -17.14 -3.81 1.90
N GLY A 102 -17.32 -5.03 1.38
CA GLY A 102 -18.36 -5.36 0.38
C GLY A 102 -18.19 -4.68 -0.98
N ALA A 103 -17.00 -4.17 -1.30
CA ALA A 103 -16.73 -3.48 -2.55
C ALA A 103 -16.43 -4.44 -3.70
N ILE A 104 -16.84 -4.08 -4.92
CA ILE A 104 -16.51 -4.80 -6.15
C ILE A 104 -15.01 -4.66 -6.43
N ILE A 105 -14.34 -5.79 -6.66
CA ILE A 105 -12.91 -5.84 -6.98
C ILE A 105 -12.72 -5.66 -8.48
N ASN A 106 -11.99 -4.62 -8.87
CA ASN A 106 -11.52 -4.40 -10.23
C ASN A 106 -10.00 -4.29 -10.20
N GLU A 107 -9.32 -5.33 -10.67
CA GLU A 107 -7.86 -5.47 -10.58
C GLU A 107 -7.10 -4.38 -11.37
N GLU A 108 -7.56 -4.05 -12.57
CA GLU A 108 -6.96 -2.99 -13.39
C GLU A 108 -7.05 -1.63 -12.70
N LYS A 109 -8.21 -1.32 -12.11
CA LYS A 109 -8.42 -0.09 -11.34
C LYS A 109 -7.52 -0.05 -10.11
N ILE A 110 -7.42 -1.15 -9.36
CA ILE A 110 -6.55 -1.24 -8.17
C ILE A 110 -5.08 -1.01 -8.56
N TYR A 111 -4.63 -1.65 -9.64
CA TYR A 111 -3.24 -1.54 -10.09
C TYR A 111 -2.91 -0.09 -10.50
N ARG A 112 -3.75 0.53 -11.34
CA ARG A 112 -3.59 1.94 -11.73
C ARG A 112 -3.62 2.90 -10.54
N ASN A 113 -4.48 2.63 -9.57
CA ASN A 113 -4.60 3.42 -8.36
C ASN A 113 -3.30 3.41 -7.54
N TRP A 114 -2.64 2.26 -7.39
CA TRP A 114 -1.37 2.18 -6.67
C TRP A 114 -0.21 2.85 -7.40
N HIS A 115 -0.18 2.83 -8.73
CA HIS A 115 0.77 3.64 -9.49
C HIS A 115 0.58 5.13 -9.21
N LEU A 116 -0.66 5.61 -9.28
CA LEU A 116 -0.98 6.99 -8.96
C LEU A 116 -0.60 7.35 -7.51
N LEU A 117 -0.93 6.49 -6.54
CA LEU A 117 -0.57 6.70 -5.13
C LEU A 117 0.94 6.72 -4.91
N THR A 118 1.70 5.92 -5.66
CA THR A 118 3.16 5.92 -5.60
C THR A 118 3.69 7.27 -6.07
N SER A 119 3.18 7.81 -7.19
CA SER A 119 3.52 9.16 -7.66
C SER A 119 3.10 10.24 -6.67
N LEU A 120 1.92 10.14 -6.06
CA LEU A 120 1.44 11.09 -5.03
C LEU A 120 2.22 10.97 -3.71
N SER A 121 2.88 9.85 -3.45
CA SER A 121 3.71 9.67 -2.26
C SER A 121 4.97 10.51 -2.30
N LEU A 122 5.51 10.78 -3.51
CA LEU A 122 6.72 11.59 -3.71
C LEU A 122 6.64 12.96 -3.01
N PRO A 123 5.67 13.85 -3.30
CA PRO A 123 5.58 15.14 -2.64
C PRO A 123 5.31 15.04 -1.12
N VAL A 124 4.71 13.94 -0.65
CA VAL A 124 4.43 13.72 0.77
C VAL A 124 5.71 13.39 1.54
N ILE A 125 6.60 12.59 0.96
CA ILE A 125 7.87 12.23 1.60
C ILE A 125 9.02 13.18 1.28
N SER A 126 8.87 14.00 0.25
CA SER A 126 9.94 14.87 -0.25
C SER A 126 10.24 16.09 0.63
N LYS A 127 9.38 16.44 1.59
CA LYS A 127 9.76 17.38 2.67
C LYS A 127 10.96 16.91 3.51
N ALA A 128 11.37 15.64 3.38
CA ALA A 128 12.52 15.03 4.05
C ALA A 128 13.64 14.60 3.08
N ILE A 129 13.54 14.90 1.78
CA ILE A 129 14.54 14.56 0.76
C ILE A 129 15.05 15.89 0.18
N PRO A 130 16.36 16.17 0.15
CA PRO A 130 16.86 17.31 -0.62
C PRO A 130 16.48 17.07 -2.09
N PHE A 131 15.45 17.78 -2.54
CA PHE A 131 14.88 17.68 -3.88
C PHE A 131 15.97 17.96 -4.92
N LYS A 132 16.29 16.97 -5.75
CA LYS A 132 16.98 17.20 -7.02
C LYS A 132 15.94 17.03 -8.12
N GLU A 133 15.48 18.14 -8.68
CA GLU A 133 14.54 18.20 -9.82
C GLU A 133 14.90 17.20 -10.92
N GLU A 134 16.19 17.00 -11.15
CA GLU A 134 16.76 16.06 -12.11
C GLU A 134 16.23 14.61 -12.01
N ILE A 135 15.86 14.13 -10.82
CA ILE A 135 15.35 12.76 -10.63
C ILE A 135 13.90 12.65 -11.10
N VAL A 136 13.09 13.68 -10.83
CA VAL A 136 11.69 13.74 -11.24
C VAL A 136 11.58 13.96 -12.74
N GLU A 137 12.40 14.86 -13.29
CA GLU A 137 12.51 15.07 -14.74
C GLU A 137 12.90 13.78 -15.45
N LYS A 138 13.87 13.01 -14.93
CA LYS A 138 14.21 11.70 -15.50
C LYS A 138 13.04 10.71 -15.47
N GLN A 139 12.26 10.67 -14.39
CA GLN A 139 11.12 9.76 -14.31
C GLN A 139 9.97 10.18 -15.24
N ILE A 140 9.69 11.47 -15.35
CA ILE A 140 8.69 12.03 -16.27
C ILE A 140 9.12 11.76 -17.71
N ASN A 141 10.37 12.04 -18.06
CA ASN A 141 10.89 11.84 -19.41
C ASN A 141 10.89 10.34 -19.76
N ASN A 142 11.34 9.45 -18.86
CA ASN A 142 11.26 8.01 -19.09
C ASN A 142 9.82 7.50 -19.26
N PHE A 143 8.84 8.11 -18.57
CA PHE A 143 7.43 7.75 -18.72
C PHE A 143 6.85 8.25 -20.06
N LEU A 144 7.25 9.44 -20.51
CA LEU A 144 6.83 10.02 -21.80
C LEU A 144 7.53 9.38 -23.01
N GLU A 145 8.75 8.88 -22.83
CA GLU A 145 9.57 8.25 -23.87
C GLU A 145 9.36 6.74 -23.99
N SER A 146 8.68 6.10 -23.03
CA SER A 146 8.38 4.67 -23.12
C SER A 146 7.10 4.47 -23.94
N PRO A 147 7.19 3.97 -25.19
CA PRO A 147 6.00 3.71 -25.98
C PRO A 147 5.29 2.48 -25.40
N PHE A 148 4.00 2.60 -25.17
CA PHE A 148 3.13 1.42 -25.10
C PHE A 148 3.10 0.73 -26.47
#